data_AF-T1BZ45-F1
#
_entry.id   AF-T1BZ45-F1
#
_cell.length_a   1.000
_cell.length_b   1.000
_cell.length_c   1.000
_cell.angle_alpha   90.00
_cell.angle_beta   90.00
_cell.angle_gamma   90.00
#
_symmetry.space_group_name_H-M   'P 1'
#
loop_
_entity.id
_entity.type
_entity.pdbx_description
1 polymer ?
#
loop_
_entity_poly.entity_id
_entity_poly.type
_entity_poly.pdbx_seq_one_letter_code
_entity_poly.pdbx_strand_id
1 'polypeptide(L)' 'MRFDAQGLVVAVAQDAVSGTVLMVAYMDRIALERTLETGQAHFWSRSRQRLWRKGES' A
#
# COMPACT_ATOMS: atom_id res chain seq x y z
N MET A 1 13.62 -0.04 4.29
CA MET A 1 12.36 -0.44 4.94
C MET A 1 12.50 -1.84 5.52
N ARG A 2 11.89 -2.10 6.68
CA ARG A 2 11.89 -3.43 7.31
C ARG A 2 10.52 -4.07 7.08
N PHE A 3 10.49 -5.14 6.30
CA PHE A 3 9.31 -5.97 6.10
C PHE A 3 9.18 -6.98 7.24
N ASP A 4 7.97 -7.42 7.52
CA ASP A 4 7.69 -8.51 8.45
C ASP A 4 8.12 -9.88 7.87
N ALA A 5 7.90 -10.95 8.62
CA ALA A 5 8.22 -12.30 8.19
C ALA A 5 7.38 -12.80 7.00
N GLN A 6 6.32 -12.08 6.61
CA GLN A 6 5.50 -12.34 5.43
C GLN A 6 5.90 -11.46 4.25
N GLY A 7 6.95 -10.63 4.38
CA GLY A 7 7.39 -9.71 3.35
C GLY A 7 6.47 -8.49 3.19
N LEU A 8 5.71 -8.13 4.23
CA LEU A 8 4.75 -7.02 4.21
C LEU A 8 5.19 -5.87 5.14
N VAL A 9 4.73 -4.66 4.81
CA VAL A 9 4.77 -3.49 5.68
C VAL A 9 3.37 -2.91 5.81
N VAL A 10 3.07 -2.31 6.97
CA VAL A 10 1.86 -1.53 7.16
C VAL A 10 2.02 -0.18 6.47
N ALA A 11 1.05 0.18 5.64
CA ALA A 11 0.97 1.45 4.95
C ALA A 11 -0.28 2.21 5.41
N VAL A 12 -0.08 3.48 5.80
CA VAL A 12 -1.14 4.40 6.18
C VAL A 12 -1.28 5.44 5.09
N ALA A 13 -2.44 5.51 4.44
CA ALA A 13 -2.75 6.58 3.52
C ALA A 13 -3.41 7.72 4.29
N GLN A 14 -2.88 8.92 4.11
CA GLN A 14 -3.31 10.13 4.79
C GLN A 14 -3.60 11.20 3.73
N ASP A 15 -4.61 12.03 3.98
CA ASP A 15 -4.85 13.22 3.19
C ASP A 15 -3.68 14.20 3.35
N ALA A 16 -3.08 14.62 2.24
CA ALA A 16 -1.83 15.38 2.25
C ALA A 16 -1.98 16.81 2.78
N VAL A 17 -3.20 17.35 2.84
CA VAL A 17 -3.47 18.73 3.28
C VAL A 17 -3.94 18.76 4.73
N SER A 18 -4.96 17.97 5.06
CA SER A 18 -5.59 17.96 6.39
C SER A 18 -4.89 17.05 7.40
N GLY A 19 -4.07 16.11 6.94
CA GLY A 19 -3.52 15.06 7.81
C GLY A 19 -4.55 14.04 8.26
N THR A 20 -5.74 13.97 7.65
CA THR A 20 -6.74 12.97 8.00
C THR A 20 -6.28 11.58 7.55
N VAL A 21 -6.28 10.59 8.45
CA VAL A 21 -6.02 9.19 8.07
C VAL A 21 -7.19 8.65 7.25
N LEU A 22 -6.92 8.24 6.01
CA LEU A 22 -7.92 7.76 5.07
C LEU A 22 -8.07 6.24 5.12
N MET A 23 -6.95 5.51 5.21
CA MET A 23 -6.97 4.05 5.31
C MET A 23 -5.65 3.48 5.82
N VAL A 24 -5.72 2.24 6.32
CA VAL A 24 -4.57 1.41 6.65
C VAL A 24 -4.63 0.14 5.80
N ALA A 25 -3.52 -0.22 5.18
CA ALA A 25 -3.39 -1.45 4.39
C ALA A 25 -1.97 -2.00 4.49
N TYR A 26 -1.68 -3.07 3.74
CA TYR A 26 -0.36 -3.66 3.65
C TYR A 26 0.25 -3.39 2.28
N MET A 27 1.58 -3.29 2.22
CA MET A 27 2.34 -3.29 0.97
C MET A 27 3.39 -4.39 1.05
N ASP A 28 3.54 -5.17 -0.01
CA ASP A 28 4.75 -5.95 -0.24
C ASP A 28 5.79 -5.08 -0.97
N ARG A 29 6.95 -5.66 -1.29
CA ARG A 29 8.01 -4.94 -2.01
C ARG A 29 7.52 -4.40 -3.35
N ILE A 30 6.76 -5.18 -4.10
CA ILE A 30 6.29 -4.83 -5.44
C ILE A 30 5.27 -3.67 -5.35
N ALA A 31 4.34 -3.72 -4.39
CA ALA A 31 3.39 -2.64 -4.16
C ALA A 31 4.07 -1.32 -3.82
N LEU A 32 5.12 -1.36 -3.01
CA LEU A 32 5.91 -0.17 -2.70
C LEU A 32 6.62 0.38 -3.95
N GLU A 33 7.31 -0.48 -4.69
CA GLU A 33 8.03 -0.08 -5.92
C GLU A 33 7.07 0.53 -6.94
N ARG A 34 5.92 -0.11 -7.20
CA ARG A 34 4.88 0.43 -8.10
C ARG A 34 4.30 1.75 -7.62
N THR A 35 4.14 1.92 -6.31
CA THR A 35 3.67 3.20 -5.74
C THR A 35 4.65 4.33 -6.06
N LEU A 36 5.95 4.07 -5.91
CA LEU A 36 7.00 5.05 -6.21
C LEU A 36 7.11 5.34 -7.71
N GLU A 37 7.01 4.32 -8.56
CA GLU A 37 7.12 4.46 -10.02
C GLU A 37 5.94 5.22 -10.64
N THR A 38 4.72 4.93 -10.19
CA THR A 38 3.48 5.42 -10.83
C THR A 38 2.90 6.66 -10.18
N GLY A 39 3.33 6.99 -8.95
CA GLY A 39 2.69 8.01 -8.11
C GLY A 39 1.28 7.63 -7.65
N GLN A 40 0.82 6.40 -7.89
CA GLN A 40 -0.50 5.91 -7.49
C GLN A 40 -0.36 4.89 -6.36
N ALA A 41 -1.24 4.94 -5.36
CA ALA A 41 -1.16 4.02 -4.23
C ALA A 41 -1.45 2.57 -4.65
N HIS A 42 -0.45 1.70 -4.52
CA HIS A 42 -0.56 0.25 -4.72
C HIS A 42 -0.42 -0.46 -3.38
N PHE A 43 -1.25 -1.47 -3.14
CA PHE A 43 -1.29 -2.24 -1.90
C PHE A 43 -1.29 -3.75 -2.18
N TRP A 44 -0.94 -4.53 -1.17
CA TRP A 44 -1.06 -5.98 -1.19
C TRP A 44 -2.34 -6.43 -0.47
N SER A 45 -3.23 -7.09 -1.19
CA SER A 45 -4.42 -7.70 -0.60
C SER A 45 -4.06 -9.05 0.01
N ARG A 46 -4.07 -9.14 1.35
CA ARG A 46 -3.81 -10.39 2.08
C ARG A 46 -4.86 -11.48 1.81
N SER A 47 -6.12 -11.11 1.59
CA SER A 47 -7.21 -12.06 1.32
C SER A 47 -7.21 -12.56 -0.12
N ARG A 48 -6.88 -11.69 -1.09
CA ARG A 48 -6.83 -12.04 -2.52
C ARG A 48 -5.44 -12.49 -2.98
N GLN A 49 -4.43 -12.41 -2.10
CA GLN A 49 -3.02 -12.67 -2.36
C GLN A 49 -2.53 -12.05 -3.68
N ARG A 50 -2.88 -10.78 -3.91
CA ARG A 50 -2.53 -10.06 -5.13
C ARG A 50 -2.27 -8.59 -4.88
N LEU A 51 -1.49 -8.01 -5.77
CA LEU A 51 -1.35 -6.56 -5.93
C LEU A 51 -2.71 -5.95 -6.27
N TRP A 52 -3.02 -4.81 -5.64
CA TRP A 52 -4.23 -4.05 -5.89
C TRP A 52 -3.90 -2.57 -5.89
N ARG A 53 -4.23 -1.87 -6.98
CA ARG A 53 -4.12 -0.42 -7.03
C ARG A 53 -5.38 0.20 -6.43
N LYS A 54 -5.21 1.21 -5.57
CA LYS A 54 -6.34 1.92 -4.97
C LYS A 54 -7.21 2.53 -6.08
N GLY A 55 -8.47 2.11 -6.14
CA GLY A 55 -9.43 2.55 -7.18
C GLY A 55 -9.70 1.50 -8.27
N GLU A 56 -8.99 0.36 -8.26
CA GLU A 56 -9.34 -0.79 -9.08
C GLU A 56 -10.50 -1.58 -8.46
N SER A 57 -11.47 -1.92 -9.30
CA SER A 57 -12.62 -2.79 -8.97
C SER A 57 -12.27 -4.26 -9.11
#